data_AF-A0A357CTL9-F1
#
_entry.id   AF-A0A357CTL9-F1
#
_cell.length_a   1.000
_cell.length_b   1.000
_cell.length_c   1.000
_cell.angle_alpha   90.00
_cell.angle_beta   90.00
_cell.angle_gamma   90.00
#
_symmetry.space_group_name_H-M   'P 1'
#
loop_
_entity.id
_entity.type
_entity.pdbx_description
1 polymer ?
#
loop_
_entity_poly.entity_id
_entity_poly.type
_entity_poly.pdbx_seq_one_letter_code
_entity_poly.pdbx_strand_id
1 'polypeptide(L)'
;MKQGWRQFMLGPTGKKVGVFLLVVVAIGVSLAAFGEMKVEFGPFALRLGMGFGLGESQLVIPPLGEIKAYTHRWPVVLSATLERIDLPLLQHELLEVTDSGAYLDGVLFKLRDSLYWFLAKLCLVGGMAGLLVALLLGRRRFAHLWRMTAVGVFTVLLIMGGVLIGFDQTAFQNPRYEGALEVAPWALSLIEEGLDRLPEFSAKLAEVAGRLDTVFAKVNTLSPLANVEGEVKVLHVSDIHNNPAAVEFIEKVIAGFGVDLVIDTGDLTDYGTSLETELNRKINNLGVKYLFIPGNHDSPEVVSHLRKYKNVIVMTKRIYQTNGLTILGWPDPAAT
;
A
#
# COMPACT_ATOMS: atom_id res chain seq x y z
N MET A 1 -49.58 29.27 43.09
CA MET A 1 -48.84 30.38 43.75
C MET A 1 -48.13 29.80 44.98
N LYS A 2 -46.82 29.85 45.21
CA LYS A 2 -45.66 30.54 44.63
C LYS A 2 -44.45 29.60 44.75
N GLN A 3 -43.60 29.63 43.73
CA GLN A 3 -42.30 28.97 43.71
C GLN A 3 -41.40 29.50 44.84
N GLY A 4 -40.80 28.61 45.62
CA GLY A 4 -39.70 28.92 46.53
C GLY A 4 -38.37 28.54 45.90
N TRP A 5 -37.86 29.37 44.98
CA TRP A 5 -36.47 29.24 44.54
C TRP A 5 -35.57 29.62 45.72
N ARG A 6 -35.06 28.61 46.43
CA ARG A 6 -33.99 28.79 47.42
C ARG A 6 -32.78 29.34 46.67
N GLN A 7 -32.57 30.65 46.78
CA GLN A 7 -31.30 31.27 46.43
C GLN A 7 -30.22 30.60 47.29
N PHE A 8 -29.41 29.74 46.67
CA PHE A 8 -28.15 29.30 47.23
C PHE A 8 -27.27 30.55 47.36
N MET A 9 -27.33 31.21 48.52
CA MET A 9 -26.44 32.29 48.91
C MET A 9 -25.04 31.70 49.08
N LEU A 10 -24.31 31.58 47.97
CA LEU A 10 -22.87 31.32 47.98
C LEU A 10 -22.22 32.42 48.83
N GLY A 11 -21.49 32.00 49.87
CA GLY A 11 -20.68 32.91 50.69
C GLY A 11 -19.69 33.72 49.84
N PRO A 12 -19.00 34.72 50.43
CA PRO A 12 -18.07 35.58 49.70
C PRO A 12 -16.96 34.81 48.96
N THR A 13 -16.59 33.63 49.44
CA THR A 13 -15.70 32.67 48.76
C THR A 13 -16.37 31.99 47.57
N GLY A 14 -17.61 31.52 47.70
CA GLY A 14 -18.37 30.91 46.61
C GLY A 14 -18.64 31.85 45.43
N LYS A 15 -18.86 33.15 45.71
CA LYS A 15 -18.97 34.18 44.65
C LYS A 15 -17.66 34.38 43.90
N LYS A 16 -16.50 34.28 44.57
CA LYS A 16 -15.18 34.38 43.90
C LYS A 16 -14.90 33.15 43.03
N VAL A 17 -15.25 31.95 43.51
CA VAL A 17 -15.11 30.71 42.74
C VAL A 17 -16.02 30.71 41.51
N GLY A 18 -17.27 31.15 41.63
CA GLY A 18 -18.19 31.27 40.49
C GLY A 18 -17.70 32.25 39.42
N VAL A 19 -17.13 33.40 39.83
CA VAL A 19 -16.51 34.35 38.91
C VAL A 19 -15.29 33.75 38.20
N PHE A 20 -14.46 33.01 38.93
CA PHE A 20 -13.29 32.35 38.35
C PHE A 20 -13.69 31.30 37.29
N LEU A 21 -14.67 30.44 37.60
CA LEU A 21 -15.21 29.47 36.64
C LEU A 21 -15.78 30.16 35.40
N LEU A 22 -16.52 31.26 35.58
CA LEU A 22 -17.06 32.02 34.46
C LEU A 22 -15.96 32.62 33.57
N VAL A 23 -14.86 33.11 34.16
CA VAL A 23 -13.69 33.59 33.42
C VAL A 23 -13.06 32.45 32.62
N VAL A 24 -12.81 31.29 33.24
CA VAL A 24 -12.21 30.13 32.55
C VAL A 24 -13.09 29.65 31.40
N VAL A 25 -14.40 29.56 31.61
CA VAL A 25 -15.35 29.17 30.55
C VAL A 25 -15.38 30.22 29.42
N ALA A 26 -15.40 31.51 29.75
CA ALA A 26 -15.40 32.57 28.74
C ALA A 26 -14.10 32.59 27.92
N ILE A 27 -12.96 32.35 28.56
CA ILE A 27 -11.67 32.17 27.87
C ILE A 27 -11.74 30.95 26.97
N GLY A 28 -12.21 29.80 27.48
CA GLY A 28 -12.36 28.58 26.68
C GLY A 28 -13.22 28.79 25.44
N VAL A 29 -14.40 29.41 25.59
CA VAL A 29 -15.29 29.74 24.47
C VAL A 29 -14.63 30.70 23.48
N SER A 30 -13.92 31.72 23.98
CA SER A 30 -13.24 32.70 23.11
C SER A 30 -12.09 32.05 22.33
N LEU A 31 -11.33 31.16 22.96
CA LEU A 31 -10.27 30.39 22.30
C LEU A 31 -10.86 29.41 21.28
N ALA A 32 -11.96 28.74 21.57
CA ALA A 32 -12.62 27.87 20.60
C ALA A 32 -13.17 28.65 19.38
N ALA A 33 -13.66 29.87 19.58
CA ALA A 33 -14.23 30.70 18.51
C ALA A 33 -13.18 31.46 17.68
N PHE A 34 -12.08 31.91 18.30
CA PHE A 34 -11.10 32.81 17.67
C PHE A 34 -9.66 32.27 17.70
N GLY A 35 -9.48 31.02 18.12
CA GLY A 35 -8.19 30.33 18.22
C GLY A 35 -7.66 29.79 16.89
N GLU A 36 -8.23 30.20 15.76
CA GLU A 36 -7.70 29.89 14.42
C GLU A 36 -6.89 31.06 13.87
N MET A 37 -5.77 30.78 13.19
CA MET A 37 -4.95 31.77 12.49
C MET A 37 -4.50 31.22 11.14
N LYS A 38 -4.70 32.00 10.08
CA LYS A 38 -4.14 31.70 8.76
C LYS A 38 -2.70 32.19 8.70
N VAL A 39 -1.83 31.34 8.18
CA VAL A 39 -0.42 31.58 8.00
C VAL A 39 -0.07 31.18 6.59
N GLU A 40 0.55 32.08 5.84
CA GLU A 40 1.09 31.79 4.51
C GLU A 40 2.61 31.92 4.60
N PHE A 41 3.34 30.87 4.20
CA PHE A 41 4.79 30.93 4.04
C PHE A 41 5.19 30.26 2.72
N GLY A 42 5.66 31.07 1.77
CA GLY A 42 6.03 30.60 0.45
C GLY A 42 4.86 29.87 -0.24
N PRO A 43 5.03 28.61 -0.66
CA PRO A 43 3.99 27.88 -1.39
C PRO A 43 2.88 27.29 -0.51
N PHE A 44 2.98 27.40 0.82
CA PHE A 44 2.04 26.76 1.74
C PHE A 44 1.14 27.78 2.43
N ALA A 45 -0.17 27.51 2.39
CA ALA A 45 -1.16 28.19 3.23
C ALA A 45 -1.69 27.22 4.29
N LEU A 46 -1.33 27.50 5.56
CA LEU A 46 -1.76 26.73 6.72
C LEU A 46 -2.77 27.51 7.55
N ARG A 47 -3.79 26.82 8.05
CA ARG A 47 -4.64 27.31 9.15
C ARG A 47 -4.23 26.60 10.43
N LEU A 48 -3.60 27.34 11.33
CA LEU A 48 -3.33 26.89 12.69
C LEU A 48 -4.59 27.06 13.53
N GLY A 49 -4.87 26.11 14.41
CA GLY A 49 -6.05 26.11 15.26
C GLY A 49 -5.74 25.50 16.61
N MET A 50 -6.43 26.00 17.63
CA MET A 50 -6.46 25.45 18.97
C MET A 50 -7.89 24.99 19.28
N GLY A 51 -8.06 23.70 19.56
CA GLY A 51 -9.27 23.09 20.09
C GLY A 51 -9.08 22.55 21.51
N PHE A 52 -10.15 22.02 22.09
CA PHE A 52 -10.13 21.29 23.35
C PHE A 52 -10.38 19.81 23.10
N GLY A 53 -9.58 18.93 23.70
CA GLY A 53 -9.65 17.50 23.45
C GLY A 53 -8.54 16.74 24.15
N LEU A 54 -8.21 15.54 23.66
CA LEU A 54 -7.26 14.64 24.30
C LEU A 54 -5.83 14.88 23.78
N GLY A 55 -5.19 16.00 24.18
CA GLY A 55 -3.74 16.19 24.10
C GLY A 55 -3.07 15.81 22.77
N GLU A 56 -3.72 16.13 21.66
CA GLU A 56 -3.33 15.64 20.34
C GLU A 56 -2.85 16.78 19.44
N SER A 57 -1.95 16.45 18.52
CA SER A 57 -1.56 17.31 17.42
C SER A 57 -1.99 16.65 16.11
N GLN A 58 -2.72 17.40 15.30
CA GLN A 58 -3.28 16.91 14.06
C GLN A 58 -2.91 17.79 12.87
N LEU A 59 -2.53 17.16 11.77
CA LEU A 59 -2.31 17.77 10.47
C LEU A 59 -3.46 17.34 9.54
N VAL A 60 -4.31 18.28 9.16
CA VAL A 60 -5.45 18.07 8.29
C VAL A 60 -5.06 18.46 6.87
N ILE A 61 -5.24 17.56 5.91
CA ILE A 61 -4.92 17.77 4.49
C ILE A 61 -6.19 17.48 3.68
N PRO A 62 -7.10 18.45 3.49
CA PRO A 62 -8.29 18.26 2.68
C PRO A 62 -7.97 18.07 1.19
N PRO A 63 -8.64 17.17 0.46
CA PRO A 63 -9.64 16.18 0.90
C PRO A 63 -9.03 14.84 1.32
N LEU A 64 -7.70 14.74 1.40
CA LEU A 64 -6.97 13.49 1.61
C LEU A 64 -7.20 12.89 3.00
N GLY A 65 -7.33 13.70 4.04
CA GLY A 65 -7.64 13.23 5.40
C GLY A 65 -6.80 13.91 6.47
N GLU A 66 -6.56 13.19 7.57
CA GLU A 66 -5.93 13.72 8.77
C GLU A 66 -4.82 12.81 9.31
N ILE A 67 -3.77 13.42 9.86
CA ILE A 67 -2.66 12.74 10.53
C ILE A 67 -2.68 13.18 11.98
N LYS A 68 -2.94 12.27 12.91
CA LYS A 68 -3.11 12.54 14.35
C LYS A 68 -2.00 11.88 15.17
N ALA A 69 -1.46 12.60 16.14
CA ALA A 69 -0.49 12.06 17.10
C ALA A 69 -0.79 12.58 18.52
N TYR A 70 -0.72 11.68 19.51
CA TYR A 70 -0.86 12.05 20.92
C TYR A 70 0.46 12.64 21.43
N THR A 71 0.61 13.95 21.33
CA THR A 71 1.88 14.63 21.60
C THR A 71 2.00 15.15 23.03
N HIS A 72 0.90 15.39 23.74
CA HIS A 72 0.95 16.04 25.05
C HIS A 72 -0.20 15.60 25.97
N ARG A 73 -0.14 15.96 27.25
CA ARG A 73 -1.14 15.56 28.27
C ARG A 73 -2.17 16.64 28.60
N TRP A 74 -2.00 17.84 28.07
CA TRP A 74 -2.94 18.94 28.30
C TRP A 74 -4.20 18.76 27.46
N PRO A 75 -5.38 19.22 27.93
CA PRO A 75 -6.65 18.99 27.25
C PRO A 75 -6.85 19.91 26.04
N VAL A 76 -5.87 19.95 25.15
CA VAL A 76 -5.80 20.82 23.98
C VAL A 76 -5.59 19.96 22.74
N VAL A 77 -6.18 20.39 21.64
CA VAL A 77 -5.91 19.85 20.31
C VAL A 77 -5.24 20.94 19.51
N LEU A 78 -4.04 20.68 19.01
CA LEU A 78 -3.36 21.56 18.07
C LEU A 78 -3.66 21.07 16.66
N SER A 79 -4.32 21.89 15.85
CA SER A 79 -4.63 21.53 14.46
C SER A 79 -3.85 22.42 13.51
N ALA A 80 -3.18 21.84 12.52
CA ALA A 80 -2.68 22.54 11.35
C ALA A 80 -3.44 22.03 10.13
N THR A 81 -4.18 22.89 9.44
CA THR A 81 -4.93 22.52 8.23
C THR A 81 -4.23 23.09 7.00
N LEU A 82 -3.88 22.24 6.05
CA LEU A 82 -3.31 22.65 4.77
C LEU A 82 -4.43 23.10 3.83
N GLU A 83 -4.64 24.42 3.74
CA GLU A 83 -5.72 24.99 2.93
C GLU A 83 -5.36 25.05 1.44
N ARG A 84 -4.10 25.38 1.13
CA ARG A 84 -3.63 25.52 -0.25
C ARG A 84 -2.14 25.21 -0.36
N ILE A 85 -1.78 24.55 -1.45
CA ILE A 85 -0.40 24.40 -1.92
C ILE A 85 -0.32 25.10 -3.28
N ASP A 86 0.55 26.09 -3.40
CA ASP A 86 0.88 26.72 -4.68
C ASP A 86 1.93 25.89 -5.41
N LEU A 87 1.47 24.95 -6.26
CA LEU A 87 2.35 24.06 -7.01
C LEU A 87 3.34 24.80 -7.93
N PRO A 88 2.94 25.86 -8.67
CA PRO A 88 3.89 26.66 -9.46
C PRO A 88 5.02 27.25 -8.63
N LEU A 89 4.70 27.86 -7.49
CA LEU A 89 5.71 28.45 -6.61
C LEU A 89 6.60 27.36 -5.98
N LEU A 90 6.01 26.24 -5.58
CA LEU A 90 6.74 25.10 -5.04
C LEU A 90 7.72 24.53 -6.06
N GLN A 91 7.31 24.36 -7.33
CA GLN A 91 8.19 23.88 -8.39
C GLN A 91 9.35 24.84 -8.64
N HIS A 92 9.10 26.15 -8.66
CA HIS A 92 10.15 27.14 -8.85
C HIS A 92 11.18 27.10 -7.70
N GLU A 93 10.70 27.05 -6.44
CA GLU A 93 11.58 26.92 -5.27
C GLU A 93 12.36 25.59 -5.28
N LEU A 94 11.73 24.47 -5.64
CA LEU A 94 12.40 23.16 -5.69
C LEU A 94 13.45 23.04 -6.80
N LEU A 95 13.28 23.76 -7.92
CA LEU A 95 14.26 23.77 -9.02
C LEU A 95 15.50 24.60 -8.70
N GLU A 96 15.38 25.61 -7.85
CA GLU A 96 16.50 26.45 -7.41
C GLU A 96 17.28 25.84 -6.23
N VAL A 97 16.67 24.90 -5.50
CA VAL A 97 17.25 24.28 -4.32
C VAL A 97 18.16 23.12 -4.70
N THR A 98 19.47 23.32 -4.52
CA THR A 98 20.50 22.27 -4.67
C THR A 98 20.68 21.44 -3.40
N ASP A 99 20.25 21.95 -2.25
CA ASP A 99 20.35 21.30 -0.93
C ASP A 99 18.98 21.29 -0.23
N SER A 100 18.33 20.13 -0.23
CA SER A 100 17.02 19.94 0.38
C SER A 100 17.00 20.22 1.88
N GLY A 101 18.12 20.07 2.59
CA GLY A 101 18.21 20.32 4.02
C GLY A 101 18.07 21.81 4.37
N ALA A 102 18.81 22.67 3.66
CA ALA A 102 18.78 24.11 3.87
C ALA A 102 17.39 24.73 3.59
N TYR A 103 16.65 24.19 2.62
CA TYR A 103 15.28 24.60 2.36
C TYR A 103 14.33 24.25 3.51
N LEU A 104 14.41 23.02 4.02
CA LEU A 104 13.60 22.58 5.16
C LEU A 104 13.86 23.43 6.40
N ASP A 105 15.11 23.75 6.70
CA ASP A 105 15.46 24.63 7.83
C ASP A 105 14.86 26.03 7.67
N GLY A 106 14.85 26.59 6.46
CA GLY A 106 14.21 27.86 6.15
C GLY A 106 12.69 27.84 6.38
N VAL A 107 12.03 26.75 5.98
CA VAL A 107 10.59 26.53 6.22
C VAL A 107 10.31 26.40 7.71
N LEU A 108 11.11 25.61 8.43
CA LEU A 108 10.97 25.42 9.88
C LEU A 108 11.15 26.73 10.65
N PHE A 109 12.09 27.58 10.22
CA PHE A 109 12.29 28.91 10.83
C PHE A 109 11.04 29.80 10.67
N LYS A 110 10.48 29.89 9.46
CA LYS A 110 9.25 30.66 9.19
C LYS A 110 8.04 30.11 9.94
N LEU A 111 7.92 28.78 10.02
CA LEU A 111 6.87 28.12 10.77
C LEU A 111 6.98 28.43 12.28
N ARG A 112 8.19 28.39 12.84
CA ARG A 112 8.45 28.73 14.24
C ARG A 112 8.10 30.19 14.54
N ASP A 113 8.45 31.13 13.67
CA ASP A 113 8.06 32.53 13.83
C ASP A 113 6.54 32.70 13.82
N SER A 114 5.86 31.99 12.91
CA SER A 114 4.40 31.97 12.82
C SER A 114 3.73 31.39 14.06
N LEU A 115 4.33 30.38 14.70
CA LEU A 115 3.86 29.83 15.98
C LEU A 115 3.96 30.86 17.12
N TYR A 116 4.97 31.72 17.15
CA TYR A 116 5.06 32.80 18.13
C TYR A 116 3.97 33.85 17.94
N TRP A 117 3.69 34.24 16.69
CA TRP A 117 2.56 35.12 16.38
C TRP A 117 1.21 34.50 16.72
N PHE A 118 1.07 33.19 16.50
CA PHE A 118 -0.10 32.45 16.91
C PHE A 118 -0.29 32.48 18.43
N LEU A 119 0.76 32.20 19.21
CA LEU A 119 0.73 32.31 20.66
C LEU A 119 0.38 33.73 21.14
N ALA A 120 0.97 34.76 20.51
CA ALA A 120 0.65 36.16 20.80
C ALA A 120 -0.83 36.48 20.55
N LYS A 121 -1.39 35.99 19.44
CA LYS A 121 -2.82 36.10 19.13
C LYS A 121 -3.68 35.42 20.19
N LEU A 122 -3.35 34.19 20.60
CA LEU A 122 -4.11 33.48 21.64
C LEU A 122 -4.08 34.24 22.97
N CYS A 123 -2.93 34.81 23.34
CA CYS A 123 -2.80 35.66 24.52
C CYS A 123 -3.68 36.91 24.42
N LEU A 124 -3.75 37.56 23.25
CA LEU A 124 -4.66 38.70 23.01
C LEU A 124 -6.13 38.28 23.14
N VAL A 125 -6.52 37.16 22.54
CA VAL A 125 -7.89 36.63 22.65
C VAL A 125 -8.24 36.30 24.11
N GLY A 126 -7.36 35.62 24.84
CA GLY A 126 -7.54 35.32 26.26
C GLY A 126 -7.61 36.58 27.12
N GLY A 127 -6.78 37.57 26.84
CA GLY A 127 -6.80 38.87 27.52
C GLY A 127 -8.08 39.67 27.27
N MET A 128 -8.59 39.67 26.03
CA MET A 128 -9.85 40.29 25.64
C MET A 128 -11.06 39.59 26.27
N ALA A 129 -11.04 38.26 26.34
CA ALA A 129 -12.06 37.48 27.04
C ALA A 129 -12.09 37.84 28.54
N GLY A 130 -10.93 37.93 29.19
CA GLY A 130 -10.81 38.38 30.57
C GLY A 130 -11.35 39.81 30.79
N LEU A 131 -11.06 40.73 29.85
CA LEU A 131 -11.56 42.09 29.88
C LEU A 131 -13.09 42.14 29.77
N LEU A 132 -13.67 41.41 28.81
CA LEU A 132 -15.12 41.34 28.61
C LEU A 132 -15.84 40.83 29.86
N VAL A 133 -15.31 39.79 30.49
CA VAL A 133 -15.87 39.28 31.75
C VAL A 133 -15.80 40.33 32.86
N ALA A 134 -14.69 41.07 32.96
CA ALA A 134 -14.55 42.16 33.95
C ALA A 134 -15.59 43.28 33.75
N LEU A 135 -15.89 43.63 32.50
CA LEU A 135 -16.91 44.60 32.13
C LEU A 135 -18.33 44.10 32.45
N LEU A 136 -18.64 42.83 32.13
CA LEU A 136 -19.93 42.20 32.43
C LEU A 136 -20.20 42.12 33.94
N LEU A 137 -19.15 41.92 34.75
CA LEU A 137 -19.22 41.94 36.21
C LEU A 137 -19.37 43.36 36.80
N GLY A 138 -19.48 44.40 35.97
CA GLY A 138 -19.65 45.79 36.38
C GLY A 138 -18.41 46.41 37.05
N ARG A 139 -17.24 45.76 36.98
CA ARG A 139 -16.02 46.20 37.66
C ARG A 139 -15.25 47.21 36.80
N ARG A 140 -15.65 48.47 36.85
CA ARG A 140 -15.08 49.56 36.02
C ARG A 140 -13.76 50.16 36.53
N ARG A 141 -13.23 49.71 37.67
CA ARG A 141 -11.94 50.21 38.15
C ARG A 141 -10.83 49.64 37.28
N PHE A 142 -9.93 50.51 36.81
CA PHE A 142 -8.78 50.16 35.98
C PHE A 142 -7.97 48.96 36.52
N ALA A 143 -7.74 48.93 37.85
CA ALA A 143 -7.03 47.83 38.50
C ALA A 143 -7.73 46.46 38.36
N HIS A 144 -9.06 46.41 38.29
CA HIS A 144 -9.79 45.16 38.12
C HIS A 144 -9.80 44.70 36.66
N LEU A 145 -9.88 45.63 35.71
CA LEU A 145 -9.81 45.33 34.28
C LEU A 145 -8.44 44.70 33.95
N TRP A 146 -7.34 45.34 34.35
CA TRP A 146 -5.99 44.82 34.11
C TRP A 146 -5.73 43.47 34.77
N ARG A 147 -6.21 43.26 36.00
CA ARG A 147 -6.07 41.96 36.68
C ARG A 147 -6.77 40.84 35.91
N MET A 148 -7.95 41.08 35.35
CA MET A 148 -8.70 40.04 34.62
C MET A 148 -8.10 39.78 33.24
N THR A 149 -7.60 40.80 32.55
CA THR A 149 -6.81 40.64 31.32
C THR A 149 -5.54 39.83 31.60
N ALA A 150 -4.81 40.14 32.68
CA ALA A 150 -3.61 39.40 33.07
C ALA A 150 -3.90 37.93 33.40
N VAL A 151 -5.01 37.64 34.09
CA VAL A 151 -5.46 36.26 34.33
C VAL A 151 -5.74 35.53 33.02
N GLY A 152 -6.39 36.19 32.05
CA GLY A 152 -6.64 35.62 30.72
C GLY A 152 -5.35 35.25 29.99
N VAL A 153 -4.41 36.19 29.90
CA VAL A 153 -3.10 35.97 29.28
C VAL A 153 -2.33 34.85 29.99
N PHE A 154 -2.27 34.89 31.32
CA PHE A 154 -1.56 33.88 32.11
C PHE A 154 -2.17 32.49 31.97
N THR A 155 -3.50 32.38 31.84
CA THR A 155 -4.19 31.11 31.60
C THR A 155 -3.77 30.51 30.26
N VAL A 156 -3.72 31.32 29.19
CA VAL A 156 -3.26 30.86 27.87
C VAL A 156 -1.79 30.43 27.91
N LEU A 157 -0.92 31.24 28.54
CA LEU A 157 0.49 30.92 28.70
C LEU A 157 0.72 29.65 29.51
N LEU A 158 -0.09 29.40 30.55
CA LEU A 158 -0.01 28.20 31.37
C LEU A 158 -0.40 26.96 30.57
N ILE A 159 -1.49 27.04 29.80
CA ILE A 159 -1.93 25.94 28.93
C ILE A 159 -0.87 25.66 27.85
N MET A 160 -0.46 26.68 27.10
CA MET A 160 0.51 26.53 26.00
C MET A 160 1.91 26.16 26.48
N GLY A 161 2.37 26.75 27.59
CA GLY A 161 3.64 26.38 28.20
C GLY A 161 3.63 24.92 28.68
N GLY A 162 2.50 24.48 29.23
CA GLY A 162 2.29 23.08 29.59
C GLY A 162 2.33 22.13 28.38
N VAL A 163 1.71 22.51 27.26
CA VAL A 163 1.78 21.76 26.00
C VAL A 163 3.23 21.65 25.53
N LEU A 164 3.98 22.76 25.50
CA LEU A 164 5.36 22.80 25.02
C LEU A 164 6.32 21.96 25.89
N ILE A 165 6.17 22.00 27.22
CA ILE A 165 7.01 21.21 28.13
C ILE A 165 6.69 19.71 28.02
N GLY A 166 5.42 19.38 27.84
CA GLY A 166 4.95 18.00 27.72
C GLY A 166 4.94 17.45 26.29
N PHE A 167 5.55 18.15 25.32
CA PHE A 167 5.48 17.81 23.91
C PHE A 167 6.44 16.68 23.55
N ASP A 168 5.89 15.53 23.15
CA ASP A 168 6.63 14.37 22.68
C ASP A 168 6.71 14.36 21.14
N GLN A 169 7.91 14.59 20.61
CA GLN A 169 8.17 14.53 19.17
C GLN A 169 8.15 13.09 18.63
N THR A 170 8.44 12.10 19.48
CA THR A 170 8.47 10.68 19.06
C THR A 170 7.08 10.14 18.77
N ALA A 171 6.02 10.80 19.24
CA ALA A 171 4.63 10.47 18.92
C ALA A 171 4.35 10.51 17.40
N PHE A 172 5.09 11.31 16.62
CA PHE A 172 4.97 11.34 15.16
C PHE A 172 5.62 10.15 14.45
N GLN A 173 6.33 9.26 15.16
CA GLN A 173 6.84 8.01 14.59
C GLN A 173 5.74 6.96 14.38
N ASN A 174 4.65 7.05 15.16
CA ASN A 174 3.48 6.18 15.02
C ASN A 174 2.20 7.00 14.92
N PRO A 175 2.05 7.83 13.86
CA PRO A 175 0.88 8.66 13.70
C PRO A 175 -0.33 7.82 13.25
N ARG A 176 -1.52 8.26 13.62
CA ARG A 176 -2.77 7.70 13.14
C ARG A 176 -3.23 8.44 11.89
N TYR A 177 -3.38 7.72 10.79
CA TYR A 177 -3.91 8.24 9.54
C TYR A 177 -5.42 7.99 9.47
N GLU A 178 -6.19 8.99 9.06
CA GLU A 178 -7.64 8.88 8.83
C GLU A 178 -8.00 9.44 7.45
N GLY A 179 -9.08 8.93 6.85
CA GLY A 179 -9.51 9.31 5.50
C GLY A 179 -8.75 8.57 4.40
N ALA A 180 -8.57 9.18 3.23
CA ALA A 180 -7.83 8.58 2.13
C ALA A 180 -6.33 8.40 2.44
N LEU A 181 -5.79 9.14 3.42
CA LEU A 181 -4.43 8.96 3.92
C LEU A 181 -4.20 7.64 4.65
N GLU A 182 -5.24 6.91 5.06
CA GLU A 182 -5.12 5.60 5.71
C GLU A 182 -4.37 4.57 4.83
N VAL A 183 -4.48 4.72 3.51
CA VAL A 183 -3.86 3.83 2.52
C VAL A 183 -2.41 4.23 2.21
N ALA A 184 -2.00 5.46 2.54
CA ALA A 184 -0.69 5.99 2.16
C ALA A 184 0.50 5.17 2.73
N PRO A 185 0.50 4.76 4.01
CA PRO A 185 1.61 3.95 4.55
C PRO A 185 1.79 2.61 3.83
N TRP A 186 0.69 1.92 3.51
CA TRP A 186 0.74 0.67 2.75
C TRP A 186 1.26 0.88 1.33
N ALA A 187 0.85 1.97 0.67
CA ALA A 187 1.31 2.26 -0.68
C ALA A 187 2.82 2.57 -0.70
N LEU A 188 3.31 3.32 0.28
CA LEU A 188 4.74 3.60 0.44
C LEU A 188 5.53 2.31 0.73
N SER A 189 5.04 1.47 1.65
CA SER A 189 5.72 0.21 1.96
C SER A 189 5.77 -0.73 0.74
N LEU A 190 4.72 -0.75 -0.07
CA LEU A 190 4.70 -1.56 -1.31
C LEU A 190 5.74 -1.06 -2.34
N ILE A 191 5.93 0.25 -2.44
CA ILE A 191 6.95 0.83 -3.32
C ILE A 191 8.35 0.50 -2.79
N GLU A 192 8.60 0.68 -1.50
CA GLU A 192 9.89 0.36 -0.86
C GLU A 192 10.23 -1.13 -1.03
N GLU A 193 9.30 -2.02 -0.67
CA GLU A 193 9.47 -3.47 -0.85
C GLU A 193 9.67 -3.85 -2.31
N GLY A 194 8.98 -3.18 -3.23
CA GLY A 194 9.12 -3.37 -4.66
C GLY A 194 10.52 -3.00 -5.15
N LEU A 195 11.00 -1.80 -4.78
CA LEU A 195 12.32 -1.29 -5.14
C LEU A 195 13.44 -2.17 -4.56
N ASP A 196 13.30 -2.61 -3.31
CA ASP A 196 14.28 -3.48 -2.65
C ASP A 196 14.37 -4.86 -3.31
N ARG A 197 13.27 -5.38 -3.85
CA ARG A 197 13.21 -6.69 -4.52
C ARG A 197 13.53 -6.64 -6.02
N LEU A 198 13.68 -5.46 -6.63
CA LEU A 198 14.04 -5.32 -8.05
C LEU A 198 15.33 -6.05 -8.45
N PRO A 199 16.41 -6.03 -7.64
CA PRO A 199 17.64 -6.77 -7.99
C PRO A 199 17.42 -8.28 -8.05
N GLU A 200 16.67 -8.85 -7.10
CA GLU A 200 16.36 -10.28 -7.07
C GLU A 200 15.49 -10.69 -8.26
N PHE A 201 14.49 -9.88 -8.58
CA PHE A 201 13.64 -10.08 -9.75
C PHE A 201 14.45 -10.08 -11.05
N SER A 202 15.35 -9.10 -11.19
CA SER A 202 16.24 -8.99 -12.34
C SER A 202 17.18 -10.20 -12.47
N ALA A 203 17.72 -10.69 -11.35
CA ALA A 203 18.57 -11.89 -11.33
C ALA A 203 17.80 -13.14 -11.78
N LYS A 204 16.55 -13.31 -11.31
CA LYS A 204 15.69 -14.43 -11.75
C LYS A 204 15.34 -14.36 -13.23
N LEU A 205 15.07 -13.16 -13.77
CA LEU A 205 14.83 -12.98 -15.20
C LEU A 205 16.07 -13.32 -16.04
N ALA A 206 17.26 -12.93 -15.59
CA ALA A 206 18.51 -13.29 -16.25
C ALA A 206 18.74 -14.81 -16.25
N GLU A 207 18.40 -15.51 -15.16
CA GLU A 207 18.47 -16.96 -15.09
C GLU A 207 17.50 -17.64 -16.08
N VAL A 208 16.26 -17.15 -16.18
CA VAL A 208 15.28 -17.65 -17.15
C VAL A 208 15.77 -17.43 -18.58
N ALA A 209 16.32 -16.26 -18.89
CA ALA A 209 16.89 -15.96 -20.21
C ALA A 209 18.08 -16.89 -20.54
N GLY A 210 19.00 -17.10 -19.60
CA GLY A 210 20.13 -18.01 -19.80
C GLY A 210 19.72 -19.47 -20.00
N ARG A 211 18.64 -19.92 -19.36
CA ARG A 211 18.05 -21.25 -19.60
C ARG A 211 17.43 -21.34 -21.00
N LEU A 212 16.80 -20.27 -21.51
CA LEU A 212 16.28 -20.23 -22.88
C LEU A 212 17.41 -20.32 -23.92
N ASP A 213 18.51 -19.58 -23.71
CA ASP A 213 19.69 -19.68 -24.59
C ASP A 213 20.25 -21.10 -24.62
N THR A 214 20.25 -21.81 -23.48
CA THR A 214 20.68 -23.20 -23.39
C THR A 214 19.76 -24.15 -24.18
N VAL A 215 18.44 -23.92 -24.15
CA VAL A 215 17.47 -24.69 -24.95
C VAL A 215 17.72 -24.45 -26.44
N PHE A 216 17.85 -23.20 -26.88
CA PHE A 216 18.10 -22.87 -28.28
C PHE A 216 19.48 -23.37 -28.77
N ALA A 217 20.52 -23.29 -27.94
CA ALA A 217 21.83 -23.83 -28.27
C ALA A 217 21.79 -25.36 -28.48
N LYS A 218 21.04 -26.09 -27.64
CA LYS A 218 20.84 -27.54 -27.80
C LYS A 218 20.06 -27.89 -29.08
N VAL A 219 19.05 -27.09 -29.44
CA VAL A 219 18.33 -27.26 -30.72
C VAL A 219 19.27 -27.08 -31.91
N ASN A 220 20.18 -26.09 -31.88
CA ASN A 220 21.16 -25.90 -32.95
C ASN A 220 22.16 -27.06 -33.06
N THR A 221 22.55 -27.69 -31.95
CA THR A 221 23.43 -28.88 -31.98
C THR A 221 22.78 -30.13 -32.55
N LEU A 222 21.44 -30.18 -32.62
CA LEU A 222 20.71 -31.29 -33.23
C LEU A 222 20.63 -31.16 -34.75
N SER A 223 20.94 -30.00 -35.35
CA SER A 223 20.89 -29.74 -36.81
C SER A 223 21.56 -30.82 -37.70
N PRO A 224 22.66 -31.49 -37.31
CA PRO A 224 23.22 -32.60 -38.09
C PRO A 224 22.26 -33.79 -38.23
N LEU A 225 21.38 -34.04 -37.27
CA LEU A 225 20.37 -35.12 -37.31
C LEU A 225 19.23 -34.81 -38.28
N ALA A 226 18.95 -33.53 -38.56
CA ALA A 226 17.93 -33.14 -39.53
C ALA A 226 18.31 -33.57 -40.96
N ASN A 227 19.61 -33.53 -41.30
CA ASN A 227 20.13 -33.72 -42.65
C ASN A 227 20.54 -35.17 -43.00
N VAL A 228 20.36 -36.13 -42.11
CA VAL A 228 20.58 -37.55 -42.44
C VAL A 228 19.36 -38.08 -43.19
N GLU A 229 19.49 -38.24 -44.50
CA GLU A 229 18.47 -38.85 -45.35
C GLU A 229 18.58 -40.39 -45.31
N GLY A 230 17.45 -41.09 -45.16
CA GLY A 230 17.38 -42.55 -45.25
C GLY A 230 17.24 -43.31 -43.92
N GLU A 231 17.27 -42.62 -42.78
CA GLU A 231 17.05 -43.21 -41.45
C GLU A 231 15.67 -42.82 -40.88
N VAL A 232 15.04 -43.74 -40.14
CA VAL A 232 13.77 -43.49 -39.45
C VAL A 232 14.02 -42.65 -38.20
N LYS A 233 13.39 -41.48 -38.11
CA LYS A 233 13.56 -40.55 -36.98
C LYS A 233 12.42 -40.69 -35.99
N VAL A 234 12.75 -41.06 -34.76
CA VAL A 234 11.79 -41.23 -33.67
C VAL A 234 12.02 -40.17 -32.61
N LEU A 235 10.98 -39.38 -32.30
CA LEU A 235 10.98 -38.48 -31.16
C LEU A 235 10.40 -39.19 -29.95
N HIS A 236 11.19 -39.30 -28.89
CA HIS A 236 10.76 -39.87 -27.61
C HIS A 236 10.49 -38.76 -26.60
N VAL A 237 9.32 -38.78 -25.96
CA VAL A 237 8.90 -37.81 -24.93
C VAL A 237 8.26 -38.54 -23.75
N SER A 238 8.21 -37.88 -22.60
CA SER A 238 7.64 -38.39 -21.35
C SER A 238 7.34 -37.20 -20.43
N ASP A 239 6.48 -37.39 -19.42
CA ASP A 239 6.29 -36.49 -18.28
C ASP A 239 5.91 -35.06 -18.70
N ILE A 240 4.91 -34.94 -19.59
CA ILE A 240 4.46 -33.64 -20.12
C ILE A 240 3.66 -32.86 -19.07
N HIS A 241 2.92 -33.54 -18.19
CA HIS A 241 2.18 -32.92 -17.07
C HIS A 241 1.34 -31.70 -17.49
N ASN A 242 0.46 -31.89 -18.47
CA ASN A 242 -0.43 -30.86 -19.03
C ASN A 242 0.27 -29.60 -19.56
N ASN A 243 1.57 -29.63 -19.86
CA ASN A 243 2.30 -28.45 -20.31
C ASN A 243 2.06 -28.17 -21.81
N PRO A 244 1.26 -27.13 -22.18
CA PRO A 244 0.96 -26.85 -23.58
C PRO A 244 2.20 -26.40 -24.38
N ALA A 245 3.19 -25.79 -23.71
CA ALA A 245 4.42 -25.36 -24.38
C ALA A 245 5.28 -26.57 -24.80
N ALA A 246 5.18 -27.71 -24.10
CA ALA A 246 5.85 -28.93 -24.49
C ALA A 246 5.29 -29.47 -25.82
N VAL A 247 3.96 -29.46 -25.99
CA VAL A 247 3.31 -29.90 -27.23
C VAL A 247 3.67 -28.99 -28.41
N GLU A 248 3.76 -27.67 -28.19
CA GLU A 248 4.23 -26.72 -29.22
C GLU A 248 5.71 -26.93 -29.58
N PHE A 249 6.53 -27.29 -28.60
CA PHE A 249 7.94 -27.62 -28.86
C PHE A 249 8.06 -28.92 -29.65
N ILE A 250 7.27 -29.95 -29.31
CA ILE A 250 7.19 -31.22 -30.06
C ILE A 250 6.82 -30.96 -31.52
N GLU A 251 5.83 -30.12 -31.80
CA GLU A 251 5.43 -29.75 -33.17
C GLU A 251 6.59 -29.13 -33.95
N LYS A 252 7.34 -28.21 -33.34
CA LYS A 252 8.52 -27.58 -33.95
C LYS A 252 9.66 -28.57 -34.19
N VAL A 253 9.87 -29.52 -33.27
CA VAL A 253 10.87 -30.59 -33.42
C VAL A 253 10.47 -31.53 -34.56
N ILE A 254 9.19 -31.90 -34.66
CA ILE A 254 8.68 -32.71 -35.77
C ILE A 254 8.96 -32.04 -37.11
N ALA A 255 8.59 -30.76 -37.24
CA ALA A 255 8.79 -30.00 -38.48
C ALA A 255 10.26 -29.74 -38.81
N GLY A 256 11.08 -29.42 -37.80
CA GLY A 256 12.48 -29.06 -37.98
C GLY A 256 13.40 -30.23 -38.27
N PHE A 257 13.13 -31.40 -37.69
CA PHE A 257 13.96 -32.60 -37.85
C PHE A 257 13.40 -33.62 -38.84
N GLY A 258 12.14 -33.46 -39.28
CA GLY A 258 11.46 -34.42 -40.14
C GLY A 258 11.22 -35.74 -39.41
N VAL A 259 10.66 -35.66 -38.20
CA VAL A 259 10.36 -36.84 -37.37
C VAL A 259 9.28 -37.70 -38.04
N ASP A 260 9.48 -39.01 -38.10
CA ASP A 260 8.51 -39.95 -38.70
C ASP A 260 7.48 -40.47 -37.67
N LEU A 261 7.89 -40.55 -36.41
CA LEU A 261 7.15 -41.19 -35.32
C LEU A 261 7.43 -40.50 -33.99
N VAL A 262 6.38 -40.28 -33.19
CA VAL A 262 6.53 -39.89 -31.79
C VAL A 262 6.19 -41.09 -30.90
N ILE A 263 7.02 -41.32 -29.88
CA ILE A 263 6.74 -42.25 -28.77
C ILE A 263 6.66 -41.41 -27.50
N ASP A 264 5.47 -41.38 -26.91
CA ASP A 264 5.20 -40.77 -25.61
C ASP A 264 5.04 -41.87 -24.56
N THR A 265 5.92 -41.87 -23.56
CA THR A 265 5.93 -42.86 -22.46
C THR A 265 5.06 -42.50 -21.27
N GLY A 266 4.19 -41.50 -21.39
CA GLY A 266 3.12 -41.26 -20.43
C GLY A 266 3.38 -40.09 -19.50
N ASP A 267 2.52 -39.98 -18.49
CA ASP A 267 2.37 -38.81 -17.61
C ASP A 267 2.10 -37.54 -18.42
N LEU A 268 1.14 -37.69 -19.35
CA LEU A 268 0.63 -36.58 -20.15
C LEU A 268 -0.22 -35.64 -19.30
N THR A 269 -0.92 -36.18 -18.31
CA THR A 269 -1.82 -35.44 -17.40
C THR A 269 -1.33 -35.50 -15.95
N ASP A 270 -1.81 -34.59 -15.09
CA ASP A 270 -1.48 -34.57 -13.67
C ASP A 270 -2.50 -35.36 -12.83
N TYR A 271 -3.79 -35.20 -13.14
CA TYR A 271 -4.88 -35.76 -12.35
C TYR A 271 -5.74 -36.77 -13.12
N GLY A 272 -5.43 -37.05 -14.38
CA GLY A 272 -6.16 -38.02 -15.18
C GLY A 272 -7.61 -37.61 -15.48
N THR A 273 -7.94 -36.32 -15.51
CA THR A 273 -9.32 -35.85 -15.72
C THR A 273 -9.64 -35.65 -17.20
N SER A 274 -10.91 -35.78 -17.56
CA SER A 274 -11.36 -35.50 -18.94
C SER A 274 -11.18 -34.03 -19.33
N LEU A 275 -11.13 -33.10 -18.37
CA LEU A 275 -10.94 -31.68 -18.65
C LEU A 275 -9.50 -31.39 -19.11
N GLU A 276 -8.52 -32.11 -18.56
CA GLU A 276 -7.10 -31.99 -18.92
C GLU A 276 -6.81 -32.47 -20.34
N THR A 277 -7.59 -33.42 -20.86
CA THR A 277 -7.44 -33.90 -22.25
C THR A 277 -7.62 -32.80 -23.31
N GLU A 278 -8.32 -31.73 -22.95
CA GLU A 278 -8.54 -30.57 -23.81
C GLU A 278 -7.26 -29.74 -24.02
N LEU A 279 -6.42 -29.65 -22.99
CA LEU A 279 -5.12 -28.96 -23.04
C LEU A 279 -4.17 -29.63 -24.06
N ASN A 280 -4.38 -30.93 -24.28
CA ASN A 280 -3.58 -31.78 -25.15
C ASN A 280 -4.21 -31.98 -26.55
N ARG A 281 -5.25 -31.22 -26.91
CA ARG A 281 -5.95 -31.33 -28.20
C ARG A 281 -5.02 -31.17 -29.41
N LYS A 282 -3.95 -30.37 -29.28
CA LYS A 282 -2.95 -30.17 -30.35
C LYS A 282 -2.28 -31.48 -30.78
N ILE A 283 -2.20 -32.49 -29.91
CA ILE A 283 -1.65 -33.82 -30.24
C ILE A 283 -2.35 -34.44 -31.45
N ASN A 284 -3.66 -34.23 -31.61
CA ASN A 284 -4.44 -34.77 -32.72
C ASN A 284 -3.97 -34.27 -34.11
N ASN A 285 -3.25 -33.14 -34.16
CA ASN A 285 -2.88 -32.44 -35.39
C ASN A 285 -1.37 -32.39 -35.66
N LEU A 286 -0.55 -33.18 -34.95
CA LEU A 286 0.91 -33.19 -35.09
C LEU A 286 1.43 -33.73 -36.44
N GLY A 287 0.55 -34.24 -37.32
CA GLY A 287 0.91 -34.68 -38.67
C GLY A 287 1.67 -36.01 -38.76
N VAL A 288 2.11 -36.56 -37.63
CA VAL A 288 2.85 -37.84 -37.51
C VAL A 288 2.13 -38.82 -36.60
N LYS A 289 2.48 -40.10 -36.71
CA LYS A 289 1.95 -41.14 -35.81
C LYS A 289 2.47 -40.88 -34.38
N TYR A 290 1.57 -40.95 -33.41
CA TYR A 290 1.86 -40.69 -32.00
C TYR A 290 1.54 -41.93 -31.17
N LEU A 291 2.57 -42.69 -30.79
CA LEU A 291 2.41 -43.85 -29.93
C LEU A 291 2.40 -43.39 -28.49
N PHE A 292 1.29 -43.63 -27.80
CA PHE A 292 1.12 -43.25 -26.41
C PHE A 292 1.13 -44.49 -25.51
N ILE A 293 2.04 -44.55 -24.55
CA ILE A 293 2.10 -45.57 -23.50
C ILE A 293 1.61 -44.90 -22.21
N PRO A 294 0.44 -45.28 -21.66
CA PRO A 294 -0.10 -44.62 -20.47
C PRO A 294 0.82 -44.75 -19.25
N GLY A 295 1.08 -43.62 -18.59
CA GLY A 295 1.79 -43.51 -17.30
C GLY A 295 0.85 -43.65 -16.11
N ASN A 296 1.36 -43.50 -14.89
CA ASN A 296 0.56 -43.66 -13.68
C ASN A 296 -0.42 -42.50 -13.43
N HIS A 297 -0.22 -41.35 -14.07
CA HIS A 297 -1.17 -40.23 -14.01
C HIS A 297 -2.23 -40.26 -15.12
N ASP A 298 -2.13 -41.18 -16.08
CA ASP A 298 -3.02 -41.24 -17.24
C ASP A 298 -4.17 -42.25 -17.05
N SER A 299 -5.31 -41.73 -16.63
CA SER A 299 -6.52 -42.54 -16.37
C SER A 299 -7.12 -43.20 -17.64
N PRO A 300 -7.99 -44.22 -17.48
CA PRO A 300 -8.79 -44.80 -18.54
C PRO A 300 -9.62 -43.77 -19.29
N GLU A 301 -10.09 -42.72 -18.62
CA GLU A 301 -10.82 -41.62 -19.23
C GLU A 301 -9.91 -40.88 -20.22
N VAL A 302 -8.69 -40.51 -19.81
CA VAL A 302 -7.68 -39.88 -20.67
C VAL A 302 -7.35 -40.79 -21.85
N VAL A 303 -7.07 -42.06 -21.59
CA VAL A 303 -6.78 -43.08 -22.61
C VAL A 303 -7.94 -43.21 -23.61
N SER A 304 -9.18 -43.25 -23.13
CA SER A 304 -10.38 -43.35 -23.96
C SER A 304 -10.57 -42.13 -24.86
N HIS A 305 -10.17 -40.95 -24.37
CA HIS A 305 -10.21 -39.72 -25.13
C HIS A 305 -9.14 -39.72 -26.22
N LEU A 306 -7.89 -40.03 -25.87
CA LEU A 306 -6.77 -40.08 -26.82
C LEU A 306 -6.98 -41.11 -27.93
N ARG A 307 -7.66 -42.23 -27.65
CA ARG A 307 -8.05 -43.21 -28.68
C ARG A 307 -8.96 -42.64 -29.78
N LYS A 308 -9.62 -41.50 -29.56
CA LYS A 308 -10.45 -40.82 -30.57
C LYS A 308 -9.60 -40.04 -31.57
N TYR A 309 -8.35 -39.73 -31.25
CA TYR A 309 -7.45 -39.00 -32.14
C TYR A 309 -6.94 -39.93 -33.23
N LYS A 310 -7.02 -39.48 -34.49
CA LYS A 310 -6.77 -40.34 -35.66
C LYS A 310 -5.31 -40.75 -35.81
N ASN A 311 -4.39 -39.90 -35.31
CA ASN A 311 -2.95 -40.13 -35.37
C ASN A 311 -2.39 -40.81 -34.11
N VAL A 312 -3.20 -40.98 -33.06
CA VAL A 312 -2.74 -41.54 -31.77
C VAL A 312 -2.98 -43.04 -31.71
N ILE A 313 -1.95 -43.75 -31.27
CA ILE A 313 -1.89 -45.20 -31.18
C ILE A 313 -1.59 -45.53 -29.72
N VAL A 314 -2.65 -45.73 -28.90
CA VAL A 314 -2.51 -46.03 -27.45
C VAL A 314 -2.10 -47.47 -27.14
N MET A 315 -0.86 -47.67 -26.71
CA MET A 315 -0.18 -48.96 -26.53
C MET A 315 -0.53 -49.64 -25.21
N THR A 316 -1.59 -50.45 -25.19
CA THR A 316 -1.97 -51.27 -24.02
C THR A 316 -1.62 -52.74 -24.23
N LYS A 317 -0.42 -53.16 -23.79
CA LYS A 317 0.06 -54.55 -23.85
C LYS A 317 0.03 -55.13 -25.27
N ARG A 318 0.63 -54.39 -26.20
CA ARG A 318 0.59 -54.77 -27.62
C ARG A 318 1.93 -54.53 -28.32
N ILE A 319 2.10 -55.26 -29.41
CA ILE A 319 3.18 -55.05 -30.37
C ILE A 319 2.62 -54.21 -31.52
N TYR A 320 3.35 -53.17 -31.91
CA TYR A 320 3.02 -52.35 -33.06
C TYR A 320 4.23 -52.26 -33.99
N GLN A 321 4.02 -52.53 -35.28
CA GLN A 321 5.06 -52.50 -36.29
C GLN A 321 4.82 -51.33 -37.23
N THR A 322 5.84 -50.48 -37.39
CA THR A 322 5.80 -49.32 -38.29
C THR A 322 7.20 -48.96 -38.70
N ASN A 323 7.41 -48.51 -39.94
CA ASN A 323 8.69 -47.99 -40.41
C ASN A 323 9.88 -48.96 -40.16
N GLY A 324 9.65 -50.27 -40.25
CA GLY A 324 10.68 -51.29 -39.97
C GLY A 324 10.99 -51.52 -38.48
N LEU A 325 10.36 -50.77 -37.56
CA LEU A 325 10.48 -50.94 -36.11
C LEU A 325 9.41 -51.90 -35.58
N THR A 326 9.77 -52.70 -34.57
CA THR A 326 8.83 -53.49 -33.77
C THR A 326 8.81 -52.91 -32.36
N ILE A 327 7.69 -52.32 -31.97
CA ILE A 327 7.55 -51.58 -30.71
C ILE A 327 6.61 -52.33 -29.78
N LEU A 328 7.09 -52.63 -28.58
CA LEU A 328 6.31 -53.23 -27.50
C LEU A 328 6.00 -52.14 -26.46
N GLY A 329 4.73 -51.96 -26.11
CA GLY A 329 4.31 -51.01 -25.09
C GLY A 329 3.48 -51.67 -24.01
N TRP A 330 3.83 -51.40 -22.75
CA TRP A 330 3.12 -51.85 -21.56
C TRP A 330 2.79 -50.63 -20.69
N PRO A 331 1.51 -50.41 -20.36
CA PRO A 331 1.15 -49.30 -19.48
C PRO A 331 1.72 -49.53 -18.08
N ASP A 332 1.92 -48.44 -17.34
CA ASP A 332 2.29 -48.51 -15.94
C ASP A 332 1.28 -49.38 -15.16
N PRO A 333 1.71 -50.28 -14.26
CA PRO A 333 0.79 -51.10 -13.46
C PRO A 333 -0.20 -50.30 -12.61
N ALA A 334 0.12 -49.05 -12.29
CA ALA A 334 -0.72 -48.12 -11.53
C ALA A 334 -1.63 -47.25 -12.43
N ALA A 335 -1.48 -47.29 -13.76
CA ALA A 335 -2.41 -46.67 -14.69
C ALA A 335 -3.78 -47.36 -14.56
N THR A 336 -4.69 -46.76 -13.79
CA THR A 336 -5.94 -47.38 -13.33
C THR A 336 -7.18 -46.67 -13.78
#